data_AF-A0A445K1A9-F1
#
_entry.id   AF-A0A445K1A9-F1
#
_cell.length_a   1.000
_cell.length_b   1.000
_cell.length_c   1.000
_cell.angle_alpha   90.00
_cell.angle_beta   90.00
_cell.angle_gamma   90.00
#
_symmetry.space_group_name_H-M   'P 1'
#
loop_
_entity.id
_entity.type
_entity.pdbx_description
1 polymer ?
#
loop_
_entity_poly.entity_id
_entity_poly.type
_entity_poly.pdbx_seq_one_letter_code
_entity_poly.pdbx_strand_id
1 'polypeptide(L)'
;MQKGKADSVSILSSLPEDVALKIASLLQVRDLCALGCCSRFWRELCFSDCIWESLVRNRWPLLSSFHFPSSSTHSPNFKKWRKLYLERQVELGLRARSVVKFLEACSRSESLEVGDYLKAVDTLIGTMFGFEDVQRFLFNPQMNVLINLVGLHYCLTTLGIPGDNLVEALRTHEISDRRVCIKWWKVGRWYYGFRMRDESHSRWVSLADLATEDDEHVLGVLRRGTVHEVLRVQISVVGRPSTPWSCQITQRLE
;
A
#
# COMPACT_ATOMS: atom_id res chain seq x y z
N MET A 1 8.20 -61.98 16.21
CA MET A 1 7.35 -60.85 15.76
C MET A 1 8.26 -59.72 15.30
N GLN A 2 8.44 -59.59 13.99
CA GLN A 2 9.23 -58.51 13.39
C GLN A 2 8.47 -57.19 13.59
N LYS A 3 9.11 -56.24 14.27
CA LYS A 3 8.62 -54.88 14.42
C LYS A 3 8.92 -54.16 13.11
N GLY A 4 7.91 -54.08 12.23
CA GLY A 4 7.99 -53.33 10.98
C GLY A 4 8.34 -51.88 11.28
N LYS A 5 9.56 -51.48 10.95
CA LYS A 5 10.00 -50.10 10.96
C LYS A 5 9.37 -49.47 9.72
N ALA A 6 8.39 -48.59 9.93
CA ALA A 6 7.88 -47.78 8.84
C ALA A 6 9.02 -46.84 8.39
N ASP A 7 9.70 -47.23 7.32
CA ASP A 7 10.62 -46.37 6.59
C ASP A 7 9.80 -45.30 5.87
N SER A 8 9.30 -44.32 6.62
CA SER A 8 8.94 -43.03 6.04
C SER A 8 10.23 -42.27 5.74
N VAL A 9 11.06 -42.82 4.83
CA VAL A 9 12.04 -42.01 4.11
C VAL A 9 11.20 -40.88 3.51
N SER A 10 11.48 -39.65 3.94
CA SER A 10 10.69 -38.48 3.55
C SER A 10 10.65 -38.41 2.02
N ILE A 11 9.52 -38.80 1.43
CA ILE A 11 9.26 -38.80 -0.02
C ILE A 11 9.56 -37.42 -0.62
N LEU A 12 9.45 -36.37 0.20
CA LEU A 12 9.75 -34.98 -0.15
C LEU A 12 11.24 -34.68 -0.25
N SER A 13 12.11 -35.43 0.43
CA SER A 13 13.57 -35.32 0.30
C SER A 13 14.15 -36.15 -0.84
N SER A 14 13.34 -36.98 -1.50
CA SER A 14 13.72 -37.73 -2.71
C SER A 14 13.24 -37.06 -4.01
N LEU A 15 12.66 -35.86 -3.93
CA LEU A 15 12.26 -35.10 -5.10
C LEU A 15 13.51 -34.65 -5.90
N PRO A 16 13.42 -34.62 -7.24
CA PRO A 16 14.40 -33.92 -8.07
C PRO A 16 14.56 -32.46 -7.61
N GLU A 17 15.80 -31.97 -7.62
CA GLU A 17 16.15 -30.65 -7.07
C GLU A 17 15.41 -29.50 -7.77
N ASP A 18 15.22 -29.60 -9.09
CA ASP A 18 14.47 -28.63 -9.90
C ASP A 18 12.99 -28.57 -9.52
N VAL A 19 12.36 -29.71 -9.23
CA VAL A 19 10.98 -29.79 -8.75
C VAL A 19 10.87 -29.17 -7.36
N ALA A 20 11.80 -29.51 -6.46
CA ALA A 20 11.83 -28.94 -5.11
C ALA A 20 12.03 -27.41 -5.16
N LEU A 21 12.90 -26.92 -6.04
CA LEU A 21 13.16 -25.50 -6.24
C LEU A 21 11.91 -24.80 -6.77
N LYS A 22 11.22 -25.42 -7.74
CA LYS A 22 9.96 -24.89 -8.25
C LYS A 22 8.91 -24.78 -7.16
N ILE A 23 8.73 -25.82 -6.33
CA ILE A 23 7.81 -25.79 -5.18
C ILE A 23 8.17 -24.61 -4.27
N ALA A 24 9.44 -24.51 -3.85
CA ALA A 24 9.88 -23.46 -2.94
C ALA A 24 9.70 -22.04 -3.55
N SER A 25 9.90 -21.87 -4.86
CA SER A 25 9.70 -20.59 -5.56
C SER A 25 8.25 -20.10 -5.62
N LEU A 26 7.28 -21.01 -5.40
CA LEU A 26 5.85 -20.69 -5.40
C LEU A 26 5.33 -20.34 -4.00
N LEU A 27 6.13 -20.54 -2.96
CA LEU A 27 5.73 -20.30 -1.58
C LEU A 27 5.86 -18.84 -1.19
N GLN A 28 4.91 -18.38 -0.37
CA GLN A 28 5.07 -17.12 0.35
C GLN A 28 6.21 -17.24 1.37
N VAL A 29 6.82 -16.11 1.74
CA VAL A 29 8.00 -16.09 2.62
C VAL A 29 7.78 -16.83 3.95
N ARG A 30 6.57 -16.74 4.53
CA ARG A 30 6.24 -17.45 5.76
C ARG A 30 6.35 -18.97 5.58
N ASP A 31 5.75 -19.49 4.53
CA ASP A 31 5.68 -20.93 4.26
C ASP A 31 7.04 -21.44 3.76
N LEU A 32 7.79 -20.62 3.03
CA LEU A 32 9.18 -20.88 2.66
C LEU A 32 10.07 -21.03 3.91
N CYS A 33 9.91 -20.15 4.90
CA CYS A 33 10.65 -20.24 6.16
C CYS A 33 10.25 -21.49 6.95
N ALA A 34 8.96 -21.83 6.98
CA ALA A 34 8.46 -23.04 7.64
C ALA A 34 9.04 -24.31 6.98
N LEU A 35 9.03 -24.36 5.64
CA LEU A 35 9.60 -25.46 4.87
C LEU A 35 11.11 -25.62 5.11
N GLY A 36 11.85 -24.50 5.14
CA GLY A 36 13.28 -24.49 5.47
C GLY A 36 13.62 -25.01 6.88
N CYS A 37 12.63 -25.05 7.78
CA CYS A 37 12.80 -25.64 9.12
C CYS A 37 12.58 -27.17 9.14
N CYS A 38 11.99 -27.76 8.10
CA CYS A 38 11.60 -29.18 8.09
C CYS A 38 12.80 -30.14 7.93
N SER A 39 13.85 -29.77 7.19
CA SER A 39 15.04 -30.61 7.00
C SER A 39 16.27 -29.80 6.58
N ARG A 40 17.46 -30.41 6.61
CA ARG A 40 18.69 -29.77 6.09
C ARG A 40 18.60 -29.50 4.59
N PHE A 41 18.09 -30.46 3.83
CA PHE A 41 17.85 -30.33 2.39
C PHE A 41 16.96 -29.10 2.08
N TRP A 42 15.79 -29.01 2.72
CA TRP A 42 14.88 -27.88 2.51
C TRP A 42 15.47 -26.56 3.02
N ARG A 43 16.26 -26.58 4.09
CA ARG A 43 16.97 -25.40 4.57
C ARG A 43 17.90 -24.83 3.50
N GLU A 44 18.77 -25.67 2.94
CA GLU A 44 19.73 -25.25 1.92
C GLU A 44 19.01 -24.72 0.67
N LEU A 45 17.96 -25.41 0.24
CA LEU A 45 17.18 -25.01 -0.92
C LEU A 45 16.39 -23.72 -0.68
N CYS A 46 15.59 -23.63 0.39
CA CYS A 46 14.72 -22.48 0.69
C CYS A 46 15.51 -21.20 1.01
N PHE A 47 16.76 -21.33 1.46
CA PHE A 47 17.66 -20.20 1.73
C PHE A 47 18.69 -19.98 0.63
N SER A 48 18.52 -20.62 -0.55
CA SER A 48 19.31 -20.35 -1.75
C SER A 48 19.01 -18.95 -2.31
N ASP A 49 20.04 -18.29 -2.83
CA ASP A 49 19.93 -16.88 -3.21
C ASP A 49 19.00 -16.65 -4.41
N CYS A 50 18.84 -17.64 -5.30
CA CYS A 50 17.95 -17.54 -6.47
C CYS A 50 16.46 -17.45 -6.07
N ILE A 51 16.04 -18.14 -5.00
CA ILE A 51 14.67 -18.03 -4.49
C ILE A 51 14.44 -16.63 -3.94
N TRP A 52 15.37 -16.14 -3.12
CA TRP A 52 15.24 -14.81 -2.52
C TRP A 52 15.37 -13.69 -3.55
N GLU A 53 16.17 -13.87 -4.60
CA GLU A 53 16.20 -12.95 -5.75
C GLU A 53 14.81 -12.85 -6.40
N SER A 54 14.20 -14.00 -6.72
CA SER A 54 12.87 -14.04 -7.32
C SER A 54 11.83 -13.36 -6.41
N LEU A 55 11.88 -13.63 -5.10
CA LEU A 55 11.01 -12.97 -4.12
C LEU A 55 11.19 -11.45 -4.07
N VAL A 56 12.43 -10.95 -4.11
CA VAL A 56 12.71 -9.51 -4.16
C VAL A 56 12.14 -8.89 -5.43
N ARG A 57 12.40 -9.50 -6.60
CA ARG A 57 11.96 -8.99 -7.89
C ARG A 57 10.44 -9.00 -8.05
N ASN A 58 9.78 -10.05 -7.57
CA ASN A 58 8.33 -10.18 -7.63
C ASN A 58 7.63 -9.21 -6.68
N ARG A 59 8.14 -9.04 -5.46
CA ARG A 59 7.52 -8.16 -4.44
C ARG A 59 7.77 -6.68 -4.74
N TRP A 60 8.96 -6.34 -5.22
CA TRP A 60 9.36 -4.96 -5.50
C TRP A 60 9.84 -4.80 -6.95
N PRO A 61 8.94 -4.93 -7.94
CA PRO A 61 9.32 -4.82 -9.35
C PRO A 61 9.92 -3.46 -9.67
N LEU A 62 9.48 -2.40 -8.99
CA LEU A 62 10.02 -1.05 -9.18
C LEU A 62 11.48 -0.90 -8.71
N LEU A 63 11.92 -1.65 -7.70
CA LEU A 63 13.33 -1.65 -7.28
C LEU A 63 14.24 -2.25 -8.35
N SER A 64 13.72 -3.20 -9.14
CA SER A 64 14.48 -3.83 -10.22
C SER A 64 14.88 -2.84 -11.31
N SER A 65 14.06 -1.80 -11.53
CA SER A 65 14.24 -0.80 -12.59
C SER A 65 15.22 0.32 -12.22
N PHE A 66 15.42 0.63 -10.93
CA PHE A 66 16.19 1.79 -10.49
C PHE A 66 17.55 1.46 -9.86
N HIS A 67 17.74 0.24 -9.34
CA HIS A 67 18.91 -0.07 -8.51
C HIS A 67 19.76 -1.26 -8.97
N PHE A 68 19.38 -1.98 -10.03
CA PHE A 68 20.20 -3.08 -10.55
C PHE A 68 20.81 -2.66 -11.89
N PRO A 69 22.12 -2.37 -11.94
CA PRO A 69 22.81 -2.16 -13.20
C PRO A 69 22.59 -3.41 -14.06
N SER A 70 21.99 -3.21 -15.23
CA SER A 70 21.98 -4.24 -16.27
C SER A 70 23.42 -4.49 -16.65
N SER A 71 23.91 -5.70 -16.35
CA SER A 71 25.18 -6.27 -16.81
C SER A 71 26.35 -5.27 -16.92
N SER A 72 27.04 -5.00 -15.82
CA SER A 72 28.47 -4.68 -15.88
C SER A 72 29.24 -5.75 -15.12
N THR A 73 30.38 -6.14 -15.67
CA THR A 73 31.22 -7.31 -15.37
C THR A 73 31.88 -7.33 -13.98
N HIS A 74 31.33 -6.59 -13.01
CA HIS A 74 31.65 -6.70 -11.60
C HIS A 74 30.36 -6.98 -10.83
N SER A 75 30.00 -8.26 -10.72
CA SER A 75 28.87 -8.73 -9.90
C SER A 75 28.99 -8.15 -8.48
N PRO A 76 28.11 -7.23 -8.03
CA PRO A 76 28.06 -6.85 -6.63
C PRO A 76 27.53 -8.03 -5.83
N ASN A 77 28.42 -8.97 -5.45
CA ASN A 77 28.24 -9.98 -4.41
C ASN A 77 26.77 -10.44 -4.21
N PHE A 78 26.14 -10.94 -5.28
CA PHE A 78 24.76 -11.44 -5.33
C PHE A 78 24.59 -12.78 -4.57
N LYS A 79 25.11 -12.84 -3.33
CA LYS A 79 25.04 -13.99 -2.40
C LYS A 79 24.30 -13.64 -1.10
N LYS A 80 23.49 -12.56 -1.11
CA LYS A 80 22.84 -11.99 0.07
C LYS A 80 21.43 -11.46 -0.22
N TRP A 81 20.72 -11.98 -1.23
CA TRP A 81 19.35 -11.56 -1.54
C TRP A 81 18.40 -11.72 -0.36
N ARG A 82 18.57 -12.78 0.43
CA ARG A 82 17.82 -12.98 1.67
C ARG A 82 18.04 -11.84 2.67
N LYS A 83 19.29 -11.43 2.87
CA LYS A 83 19.64 -10.35 3.80
C LYS A 83 19.00 -9.03 3.32
N LEU A 84 19.15 -8.73 2.03
CA LEU A 84 18.56 -7.55 1.40
C LEU A 84 17.04 -7.53 1.60
N TYR A 85 16.36 -8.64 1.36
CA TYR A 85 14.91 -8.75 1.55
C TYR A 85 14.49 -8.42 2.98
N LEU A 86 15.19 -8.97 3.98
CA LEU A 86 14.87 -8.74 5.40
C LEU A 86 15.16 -7.28 5.81
N GLU A 87 16.31 -6.73 5.41
CA GLU A 87 16.66 -5.32 5.68
C GLU A 87 15.64 -4.37 5.05
N ARG A 88 15.21 -4.67 3.82
CA ARG A 88 14.18 -3.90 3.11
C ARG A 88 12.83 -3.96 3.81
N GLN A 89 12.39 -5.13 4.30
CA GLN A 89 11.14 -5.22 5.06
C GLN A 89 11.16 -4.36 6.33
N VAL A 90 12.30 -4.33 7.04
CA VAL A 90 12.45 -3.47 8.23
C VAL A 90 12.39 -1.99 7.83
N GLU A 91 13.11 -1.61 6.78
CA GLU A 91 13.11 -0.25 6.25
C GLU A 91 11.69 0.22 5.89
N LEU A 92 10.95 -0.56 5.11
CA LEU A 92 9.58 -0.22 4.70
C LEU A 92 8.64 -0.11 5.90
N GLY A 93 8.79 -0.97 6.91
CA GLY A 93 8.05 -0.85 8.16
C GLY A 93 8.32 0.48 8.89
N LEU A 94 9.57 0.95 8.91
CA LEU A 94 9.92 2.25 9.48
C LEU A 94 9.34 3.41 8.67
N ARG A 95 9.38 3.32 7.33
CA ARG A 95 8.80 4.31 6.42
C ARG A 95 7.29 4.42 6.58
N ALA A 96 6.57 3.28 6.64
CA ALA A 96 5.13 3.25 6.89
C ALA A 96 4.78 3.96 8.20
N ARG A 97 5.50 3.65 9.30
CA ARG A 97 5.30 4.33 10.60
C ARG A 97 5.53 5.84 10.51
N SER A 98 6.49 6.29 9.70
CA SER A 98 6.73 7.72 9.49
C SER A 98 5.55 8.41 8.80
N VAL A 99 4.97 7.77 7.78
CA VAL A 99 3.77 8.27 7.08
C VAL A 99 2.58 8.36 8.03
N VAL A 100 2.40 7.33 8.87
CA VAL A 100 1.34 7.32 9.90
C VAL A 100 1.48 8.50 10.85
N LYS A 101 2.66 8.67 11.45
CA LYS A 101 2.93 9.79 12.37
C LYS A 101 2.72 11.15 11.71
N PHE A 102 3.13 11.28 10.45
CA PHE A 102 2.92 12.50 9.67
C PHE A 102 1.43 12.80 9.51
N LEU A 103 0.63 11.82 9.09
CA LEU A 103 -0.81 12.00 8.88
C LEU A 103 -1.55 12.27 10.20
N GLU A 104 -1.18 11.61 11.28
CA GLU A 104 -1.71 11.89 12.63
C GLU A 104 -1.42 13.34 13.07
N ALA A 105 -0.24 13.87 12.74
CA ALA A 105 0.13 15.26 13.04
C ALA A 105 -0.65 16.27 12.18
N CYS A 106 -0.96 15.93 10.93
CA CYS A 106 -1.75 16.79 10.03
C CYS A 106 -3.27 16.71 10.30
N SER A 107 -3.77 15.59 10.85
CA SER A 107 -5.21 15.39 11.07
C SER A 107 -5.73 15.91 12.43
N ARG A 108 -5.01 16.81 13.11
CA ARG A 108 -5.35 17.28 14.47
C ARG A 108 -6.71 18.02 14.55
N SER A 109 -7.24 18.47 13.43
CA SER A 109 -8.53 19.17 13.33
C SER A 109 -9.62 18.33 12.65
N GLU A 110 -9.57 17.00 12.78
CA GLU A 110 -10.57 16.03 12.24
C GLU A 110 -10.66 15.96 10.71
N SER A 111 -9.84 16.74 10.03
CA SER A 111 -9.79 16.85 8.58
C SER A 111 -8.36 16.99 8.10
N LEU A 112 -8.08 16.45 6.92
CA LEU A 112 -6.80 16.48 6.26
C LEU A 112 -6.91 17.30 4.96
N GLU A 113 -6.04 18.27 4.76
CA GLU A 113 -5.95 18.98 3.49
C GLU A 113 -5.31 18.09 2.42
N VAL A 114 -5.73 18.27 1.16
CA VAL A 114 -5.23 17.44 0.06
C VAL A 114 -3.73 17.57 -0.17
N GLY A 115 -3.12 18.71 0.15
CA GLY A 115 -1.67 18.90 0.06
C GLY A 115 -0.91 17.94 0.98
N ASP A 116 -1.34 17.83 2.24
CA ASP A 116 -0.76 16.88 3.19
C ASP A 116 -1.03 15.42 2.79
N TYR A 117 -2.25 15.15 2.32
CA TYR A 117 -2.62 13.84 1.79
C TYR A 117 -1.72 13.41 0.61
N LEU A 118 -1.56 14.27 -0.39
CA LEU A 118 -0.72 14.00 -1.56
C LEU A 118 0.75 13.84 -1.17
N LYS A 119 1.25 14.65 -0.23
CA LYS A 119 2.60 14.48 0.30
C LYS A 119 2.82 13.11 0.96
N ALA A 120 1.80 12.56 1.63
CA ALA A 120 1.86 11.22 2.17
C ALA A 120 1.90 10.15 1.06
N VAL A 121 1.11 10.31 0.00
CA VAL A 121 1.15 9.44 -1.19
C VAL A 121 2.52 9.51 -1.87
N ASP A 122 3.07 10.70 -2.10
CA ASP A 122 4.40 10.92 -2.69
C ASP A 122 5.51 10.27 -1.86
N THR A 123 5.37 10.30 -0.53
CA THR A 123 6.29 9.60 0.36
C THR A 123 6.28 8.10 0.11
N LEU A 124 5.09 7.49 -0.10
CA LEU A 124 5.00 6.07 -0.46
C LEU A 124 5.63 5.79 -1.83
N ILE A 125 5.40 6.67 -2.82
CA ILE A 125 6.03 6.59 -4.14
C ILE A 125 7.55 6.57 -4.01
N GLY A 126 8.14 7.52 -3.29
CA GLY A 126 9.59 7.56 -3.09
C GLY A 126 10.14 6.33 -2.37
N THR A 127 9.33 5.66 -1.55
CA THR A 127 9.75 4.44 -0.85
C THR A 127 9.53 3.15 -1.64
N MET A 128 8.82 3.17 -2.76
CA MET A 128 8.63 2.01 -3.67
C MET A 128 8.07 0.78 -2.93
N PHE A 129 6.89 0.91 -2.33
CA PHE A 129 6.19 -0.20 -1.68
C PHE A 129 5.71 -1.22 -2.71
N GLY A 130 5.78 -2.51 -2.39
CA GLY A 130 5.06 -3.55 -3.13
C GLY A 130 3.60 -3.65 -2.66
N PHE A 131 2.75 -4.33 -3.43
CA PHE A 131 1.34 -4.51 -3.04
C PHE A 131 1.20 -5.23 -1.70
N GLU A 132 2.00 -6.27 -1.46
CA GLU A 132 2.03 -6.97 -0.17
C GLU A 132 2.43 -6.05 1.01
N ASP A 133 3.26 -5.03 0.79
CA ASP A 133 3.63 -4.08 1.84
C ASP A 133 2.48 -3.14 2.16
N VAL A 134 1.74 -2.69 1.13
CA VAL A 134 0.52 -1.91 1.32
C VAL A 134 -0.50 -2.70 2.12
N GLN A 135 -0.74 -3.96 1.76
CA GLN A 135 -1.65 -4.84 2.50
C GLN A 135 -1.20 -4.98 3.97
N ARG A 136 0.09 -5.26 4.19
CA ARG A 136 0.65 -5.47 5.53
C ARG A 136 0.64 -4.24 6.42
N PHE A 137 0.98 -3.07 5.89
CA PHE A 137 1.23 -1.87 6.69
C PHE A 137 0.10 -0.84 6.63
N LEU A 138 -0.60 -0.75 5.50
CA LEU A 138 -1.58 0.29 5.24
C LEU A 138 -3.00 -0.25 5.25
N PHE A 139 -3.25 -1.52 4.93
CA PHE A 139 -4.58 -2.14 5.03
C PHE A 139 -4.80 -2.87 6.36
N ASN A 140 -4.44 -2.22 7.46
CA ASN A 140 -4.73 -2.74 8.79
C ASN A 140 -6.00 -2.04 9.34
N PRO A 141 -7.03 -2.78 9.78
CA PRO A 141 -8.27 -2.20 10.31
C PRO A 141 -8.06 -1.37 11.59
N GLN A 142 -7.00 -1.63 12.34
CA GLN A 142 -6.62 -0.85 13.53
C GLN A 142 -6.05 0.53 13.19
N MET A 143 -5.68 0.77 11.93
CA MET A 143 -5.14 2.05 11.47
C MET A 143 -6.26 3.04 11.17
N ASN A 144 -5.93 4.33 11.08
CA ASN A 144 -6.88 5.36 10.62
C ASN A 144 -7.25 5.13 9.13
N VAL A 145 -8.52 5.37 8.76
CA VAL A 145 -9.00 5.22 7.39
C VAL A 145 -8.24 6.09 6.39
N LEU A 146 -7.68 7.22 6.82
CA LEU A 146 -6.81 8.06 5.97
C LEU A 146 -5.55 7.31 5.53
N ILE A 147 -5.00 6.46 6.40
CA ILE A 147 -3.86 5.59 6.07
C ILE A 147 -4.27 4.57 5.02
N ASN A 148 -5.44 3.94 5.21
CA ASN A 148 -5.98 2.99 4.24
C ASN A 148 -6.23 3.68 2.88
N LEU A 149 -6.77 4.90 2.89
CA LEU A 149 -7.03 5.70 1.68
C LEU A 149 -5.75 6.06 0.94
N VAL A 150 -4.67 6.40 1.66
CA VAL A 150 -3.36 6.66 1.05
C VAL A 150 -2.82 5.38 0.39
N GLY A 151 -2.94 4.23 1.05
CA GLY A 151 -2.58 2.93 0.47
C GLY A 151 -3.42 2.58 -0.77
N LEU A 152 -4.73 2.83 -0.71
CA LEU A 152 -5.66 2.61 -1.82
C LEU A 152 -5.26 3.44 -3.05
N HIS A 153 -5.02 4.74 -2.85
CA HIS A 153 -4.58 5.64 -3.91
C HIS A 153 -3.27 5.14 -4.52
N TYR A 154 -2.27 4.84 -3.70
CA TYR A 154 -0.99 4.33 -4.17
C TYR A 154 -1.14 3.05 -5.03
N CYS A 155 -1.99 2.11 -4.61
CA CYS A 155 -2.29 0.90 -5.38
C CYS A 155 -2.87 1.21 -6.76
N LEU A 156 -3.86 2.11 -6.82
CA LEU A 156 -4.54 2.46 -8.06
C LEU A 156 -3.64 3.25 -9.02
N THR A 157 -2.81 4.17 -8.52
CA THR A 157 -2.05 5.09 -9.39
C THR A 157 -0.63 4.63 -9.69
N THR A 158 0.06 4.06 -8.69
CA THR A 158 1.48 3.74 -8.82
C THR A 158 1.72 2.27 -9.12
N LEU A 159 0.96 1.38 -8.48
CA LEU A 159 1.07 -0.06 -8.72
C LEU A 159 0.19 -0.56 -9.85
N GLY A 160 -0.81 0.22 -10.27
CA GLY A 160 -1.75 -0.16 -11.33
C GLY A 160 -2.56 -1.41 -11.00
N ILE A 161 -2.88 -1.64 -9.72
CA ILE A 161 -3.65 -2.81 -9.31
C ILE A 161 -5.11 -2.63 -9.78
N PRO A 162 -5.69 -3.61 -10.50
CA PRO A 162 -7.09 -3.56 -10.91
C PRO A 162 -8.04 -3.41 -9.72
N GLY A 163 -9.10 -2.62 -9.89
CA GLY A 163 -10.09 -2.33 -8.86
C GLY A 163 -10.66 -3.57 -8.19
N ASP A 164 -11.02 -4.60 -8.97
CA ASP A 164 -11.59 -5.85 -8.45
C ASP A 164 -10.65 -6.58 -7.50
N ASN A 165 -9.37 -6.69 -7.87
CA ASN A 165 -8.33 -7.30 -7.02
C ASN A 165 -8.11 -6.47 -5.74
N LEU A 166 -8.22 -5.15 -5.85
CA LEU A 166 -8.08 -4.24 -4.72
C LEU A 166 -9.25 -4.36 -3.75
N VAL A 167 -10.49 -4.44 -4.25
CA VAL A 167 -11.68 -4.68 -3.43
C VAL A 167 -11.56 -5.99 -2.66
N GLU A 168 -11.10 -7.05 -3.31
CA GLU A 168 -10.92 -8.34 -2.64
C GLU A 168 -9.88 -8.24 -1.50
N ALA A 169 -8.78 -7.51 -1.74
CA ALA A 169 -7.81 -7.22 -0.70
C ALA A 169 -8.41 -6.39 0.45
N LEU A 170 -9.21 -5.35 0.17
CA LEU A 170 -9.89 -4.54 1.18
C LEU A 170 -10.88 -5.36 2.02
N ARG A 171 -11.62 -6.29 1.39
CA ARG A 171 -12.55 -7.21 2.05
C ARG A 171 -11.81 -8.19 2.96
N THR A 172 -10.73 -8.78 2.45
CA THR A 172 -9.87 -9.70 3.22
C THR A 172 -9.32 -9.04 4.49
N HIS A 173 -9.10 -7.72 4.45
CA HIS A 173 -8.59 -6.94 5.57
C HIS A 173 -9.68 -6.20 6.37
N GLU A 174 -10.96 -6.45 6.08
CA GLU A 174 -12.12 -5.89 6.79
C GLU A 174 -12.17 -4.34 6.79
N ILE A 175 -11.69 -3.71 5.71
CA ILE A 175 -11.67 -2.25 5.56
C ILE A 175 -12.50 -1.72 4.39
N SER A 176 -13.14 -2.60 3.62
CA SER A 176 -13.96 -2.24 2.44
C SER A 176 -14.98 -1.15 2.72
N ASP A 177 -15.72 -1.28 3.83
CA ASP A 177 -16.86 -0.43 4.15
C ASP A 177 -16.48 0.86 4.89
N ARG A 178 -15.19 1.05 5.20
CA ARG A 178 -14.72 2.26 5.87
C ARG A 178 -14.91 3.46 4.94
N ARG A 179 -15.44 4.55 5.49
CA ARG A 179 -15.83 5.73 4.71
C ARG A 179 -15.01 6.97 5.02
N VAL A 180 -14.84 7.79 4.00
CA VAL A 180 -14.29 9.14 4.09
C VAL A 180 -15.26 10.12 3.43
N CYS A 181 -15.29 11.35 3.94
CA CYS A 181 -15.98 12.46 3.31
C CYS A 181 -14.97 13.37 2.64
N ILE A 182 -15.15 13.55 1.34
CA ILE A 182 -14.29 14.39 0.52
C ILE A 182 -15.10 15.63 0.18
N LYS A 183 -14.60 16.79 0.60
CA LYS A 183 -15.17 18.11 0.32
C LYS A 183 -14.24 18.83 -0.63
N TRP A 184 -14.78 19.42 -1.68
CA TRP A 184 -13.99 20.24 -2.59
C TRP A 184 -14.77 21.46 -3.06
N TRP A 185 -14.02 22.53 -3.33
CA TRP A 185 -14.57 23.81 -3.78
C TRP A 185 -14.12 24.08 -5.19
N LYS A 186 -15.07 24.44 -6.07
CA LYS A 186 -14.80 24.80 -7.45
C LYS A 186 -14.96 26.30 -7.67
N VAL A 187 -14.06 26.86 -8.46
CA VAL A 187 -14.16 28.19 -9.04
C VAL A 187 -15.46 28.27 -9.86
N GLY A 188 -16.26 29.27 -9.59
CA GLY A 188 -17.46 29.53 -10.37
C GLY A 188 -17.11 29.79 -11.84
N ARG A 189 -17.89 29.16 -12.73
CA ARG A 189 -17.69 29.27 -14.18
C ARG A 189 -18.01 30.67 -14.69
N TRP A 190 -17.37 31.07 -15.78
CA TRP A 190 -17.75 32.28 -16.51
C TRP A 190 -18.99 32.01 -17.36
N TYR A 191 -20.00 32.86 -17.23
CA TYR A 191 -21.23 32.77 -18.00
C TYR A 191 -21.68 34.19 -18.40
N TYR A 192 -21.82 34.43 -19.71
CA TYR A 192 -22.10 35.76 -20.29
C TYR A 192 -21.22 36.90 -19.73
N GLY A 193 -19.93 36.65 -19.53
CA GLY A 193 -18.98 37.67 -19.05
C GLY A 193 -19.03 37.93 -17.54
N PHE A 194 -19.86 37.21 -16.78
CA PHE A 194 -19.87 37.26 -15.31
C PHE A 194 -19.32 35.97 -14.73
N ARG A 195 -18.53 36.08 -13.66
CA ARG A 195 -18.09 34.92 -12.88
C ARG A 195 -19.23 34.48 -11.95
N MET A 196 -19.68 33.24 -12.11
CA MET A 196 -20.64 32.62 -11.21
C MET A 196 -20.05 32.43 -9.80
N ARG A 197 -20.91 32.12 -8.82
CA ARG A 197 -20.46 31.83 -7.46
C ARG A 197 -19.64 30.53 -7.43
N ASP A 198 -18.64 30.49 -6.57
CA ASP A 198 -17.90 29.27 -6.28
C ASP A 198 -18.84 28.19 -5.70
N GLU A 199 -18.63 26.95 -6.12
CA GLU A 199 -19.47 25.81 -5.75
C GLU A 199 -18.76 24.96 -4.69
N SER A 200 -19.49 24.51 -3.67
CA SER A 200 -18.97 23.52 -2.72
C SER A 200 -19.64 22.17 -2.92
N HIS A 201 -18.82 21.14 -3.05
CA HIS A 201 -19.23 19.76 -3.24
C HIS A 201 -18.77 18.91 -2.06
N SER A 202 -19.55 17.91 -1.68
CA SER A 202 -19.22 16.99 -0.58
C SER A 202 -19.80 15.62 -0.89
N ARG A 203 -18.98 14.57 -0.75
CA ARG A 203 -19.41 13.20 -0.96
C ARG A 203 -18.81 12.26 0.08
N TRP A 204 -19.64 11.40 0.65
CA TRP A 204 -19.21 10.25 1.42
C TRP A 204 -19.00 9.07 0.48
N VAL A 205 -17.84 8.42 0.59
CA VAL A 205 -17.47 7.26 -0.22
C VAL A 205 -16.84 6.20 0.66
N SER A 206 -17.11 4.92 0.38
CA SER A 206 -16.35 3.82 0.99
C SER A 206 -15.04 3.57 0.25
N LEU A 207 -14.11 2.85 0.89
CA LEU A 207 -12.87 2.44 0.21
C LEU A 207 -13.15 1.47 -0.95
N ALA A 208 -14.17 0.61 -0.82
CA ALA A 208 -14.57 -0.28 -1.90
C ALA A 208 -15.17 0.47 -3.10
N ASP A 209 -16.02 1.47 -2.84
CA ASP A 209 -16.59 2.32 -3.90
C ASP A 209 -15.46 3.06 -4.63
N LEU A 210 -14.51 3.65 -3.91
CA LEU A 210 -13.35 4.32 -4.52
C LEU A 210 -12.44 3.40 -5.35
N ALA A 211 -12.46 2.09 -5.08
CA ALA A 211 -11.66 1.11 -5.82
C ALA A 211 -12.34 0.66 -7.13
N THR A 212 -13.67 0.72 -7.20
CA THR A 212 -14.49 0.16 -8.30
C THR A 212 -15.22 1.20 -9.12
N GLU A 213 -15.58 2.32 -8.52
CA GLU A 213 -16.21 3.41 -9.23
C GLU A 213 -15.18 4.04 -10.18
N ASP A 214 -15.53 4.08 -11.47
CA ASP A 214 -14.96 5.01 -12.45
C ASP A 214 -15.44 6.45 -12.15
N ASP A 215 -15.57 6.80 -10.87
CA ASP A 215 -15.90 8.14 -10.43
C ASP A 215 -14.63 8.98 -10.48
N GLU A 216 -14.22 9.25 -11.72
CA GLU A 216 -13.16 10.18 -12.11
C GLU A 216 -13.36 11.56 -11.48
N HIS A 217 -14.54 11.88 -10.96
CA HIS A 217 -14.75 13.10 -10.19
C HIS A 217 -14.07 13.04 -8.82
N VAL A 218 -14.39 12.06 -7.97
CA VAL A 218 -13.80 12.01 -6.61
C VAL A 218 -12.35 11.59 -6.65
N LEU A 219 -12.05 10.49 -7.34
CA LEU A 219 -10.68 9.99 -7.42
C LEU A 219 -9.78 10.96 -8.20
N GLY A 220 -10.30 11.57 -9.27
CA GLY A 220 -9.58 12.62 -9.99
C GLY A 220 -9.37 13.90 -9.19
N VAL A 221 -10.26 14.24 -8.25
CA VAL A 221 -10.05 15.34 -7.29
C VAL A 221 -8.96 14.98 -6.28
N LEU A 222 -8.96 13.76 -5.74
CA LEU A 222 -7.92 13.30 -4.81
C LEU A 222 -6.54 13.19 -5.48
N ARG A 223 -6.49 12.72 -6.73
CA ARG A 223 -5.26 12.57 -7.53
C ARG A 223 -4.65 13.92 -7.90
N ARG A 224 -5.47 14.85 -8.40
CA ARG A 224 -4.99 16.15 -8.88
C ARG A 224 -4.80 17.17 -7.76
N GLY A 225 -5.62 17.12 -6.71
CA GLY A 225 -5.65 18.16 -5.69
C GLY A 225 -6.20 19.47 -6.21
N THR A 226 -5.57 20.59 -5.85
CA THR A 226 -6.01 21.96 -6.16
C THR A 226 -5.48 22.45 -7.50
N VAL A 227 -5.89 21.80 -8.59
CA VAL A 227 -5.48 22.18 -9.96
C VAL A 227 -6.71 22.58 -10.78
N HIS A 228 -6.55 23.56 -11.67
CA HIS A 228 -7.61 24.15 -12.51
C HIS A 228 -8.72 24.82 -11.68
N GLU A 229 -9.95 24.34 -11.84
CA GLU A 229 -11.15 24.89 -11.21
C GLU A 229 -11.24 24.53 -9.72
N VAL A 230 -10.39 23.64 -9.18
CA VAL A 230 -10.49 23.20 -7.77
C VAL A 230 -9.65 24.08 -6.85
N LEU A 231 -10.31 24.82 -5.96
CA LEU A 231 -9.69 25.77 -5.02
C LEU A 231 -9.11 25.09 -3.78
N ARG A 232 -9.83 24.11 -3.24
CA ARG A 232 -9.47 23.40 -2.01
C ARG A 232 -10.10 22.02 -2.03
N VAL A 233 -9.43 21.07 -1.38
CA VAL A 233 -9.95 19.73 -1.15
C VAL A 233 -9.59 19.32 0.28
N GLN A 234 -10.59 18.85 1.01
CA GLN A 234 -10.49 18.47 2.41
C GLN A 234 -11.10 17.09 2.60
N ILE A 235 -10.38 16.22 3.31
CA ILE A 235 -10.77 14.83 3.57
C ILE A 235 -11.08 14.71 5.05
N SER A 236 -12.24 14.16 5.39
CA SER A 236 -12.69 13.97 6.76
C SER A 236 -13.14 12.54 6.99
N VAL A 237 -13.06 12.09 8.25
CA VAL A 237 -13.36 10.71 8.66
C VAL A 237 -14.64 10.68 9.48
N VAL A 238 -15.47 9.64 9.35
CA VAL A 238 -16.60 9.42 10.27
C VAL A 238 -16.05 9.22 11.67
N GLY A 239 -16.26 10.17 12.57
CA GLY A 239 -15.70 10.11 13.92
C GLY A 239 -15.91 11.32 14.81
N ARG A 240 -16.24 12.49 14.27
CA ARG A 240 -16.86 13.62 15.00
C ARG A 240 -17.60 14.52 14.00
N PRO A 241 -18.77 15.07 14.37
CA PRO A 241 -19.50 15.97 13.49
C PRO A 241 -18.65 17.22 13.25
N SER A 242 -18.33 17.50 11.98
CA SER A 242 -17.64 18.73 11.60
C SER A 242 -18.40 19.92 12.19
N THR A 243 -17.77 20.69 13.06
CA THR A 243 -18.34 21.95 13.55
C THR A 243 -18.65 22.82 12.34
N PRO A 244 -19.88 23.31 12.19
CA PRO A 244 -20.22 24.24 11.12
C PRO A 244 -19.28 25.46 11.16
N TRP A 245 -18.86 25.94 9.98
CA TRP A 245 -17.93 27.07 9.85
C TRP A 245 -18.34 28.34 10.61
N SER A 246 -19.61 28.46 10.98
CA SER A 246 -20.13 29.57 11.77
C SER A 246 -19.51 29.70 13.17
N CYS A 247 -18.81 28.67 13.68
CA CYS A 247 -18.19 28.71 15.02
C CYS A 247 -16.69 29.07 15.03
N GLN A 248 -16.01 29.17 13.89
CA GLN A 248 -14.56 29.44 13.85
C GLN A 248 -14.20 30.93 13.90
N ILE A 249 -15.16 31.83 13.66
CA ILE A 249 -14.92 33.27 13.67
C ILE A 249 -14.82 33.81 15.11
N THR A 250 -15.42 33.12 16.09
CA THR A 250 -15.48 33.59 17.48
C THR A 250 -14.25 33.26 18.33
N GLN A 251 -13.32 32.42 17.86
CA GLN A 251 -12.11 32.05 18.62
C GLN A 251 -10.84 32.79 18.20
N ARG A 252 -10.94 33.81 17.33
CA ARG A 252 -9.81 34.69 16.97
C ARG A 252 -9.86 36.07 17.65
N LEU A 253 -10.77 36.25 18.60
CA LEU A 253 -10.93 37.47 19.40
C LEU A 253 -11.10 37.11 20.88
N GLU A 254 -10.16 36.35 21.43
CA GLU A 254 -9.79 36.35 22.86
C GLU A 254 -8.27 36.16 22.99
#